data_AF-A0A8C1XAL6-F1
#
_entry.id   AF-A0A8C1XAL6-F1
#
_cell.length_a   1.000
_cell.length_b   1.000
_cell.length_c   1.000
_cell.angle_alpha   90.00
_cell.angle_beta   90.00
_cell.angle_gamma   90.00
#
_symmetry.space_group_name_H-M   'P 1'
#
loop_
_entity.id
_entity.type
_entity.pdbx_description
1 polymer ?
#
loop_
_entity_poly.entity_id
_entity_poly.type
_entity_poly.pdbx_seq_one_letter_code
_entity_poly.pdbx_strand_id
1 'polypeptide(L)'
;MTELYISFCFAEIYTKGGNSLGKPCHFPFKLGGKWYADCTVDGRTEGQLWCSTEKDYDTEGKWGFCPKRTVPVPNITVFRQMEDREHMIVMCSFGKRFIESSFQLSLKSEHNYTLKNPLCYSSENCVFEVKGSLPVSFTCVHETDSVVNRQSETYTYSPSGKTCGYTVYIYCNAHLIKREYNVNVI
;
A
#
# COMPACT_ATOMS: atom_id res chain seq x y z
N MET A 1 -30.86 -11.21 1.65
CA MET A 1 -30.14 -11.26 0.37
C MET A 1 -29.49 -9.90 0.18
N THR A 2 -28.21 -9.80 0.50
CA THR A 2 -27.40 -8.60 0.27
C THR A 2 -26.23 -9.04 -0.59
N GLU A 3 -26.25 -8.63 -1.85
CA GLU A 3 -25.17 -8.85 -2.80
C GLU A 3 -23.92 -8.09 -2.35
N LEU A 4 -22.76 -8.72 -2.52
CA LEU A 4 -21.46 -8.13 -2.27
C LEU A 4 -20.98 -7.51 -3.58
N TYR A 5 -20.98 -6.18 -3.69
CA TYR A 5 -20.33 -5.48 -4.80
C TYR A 5 -18.90 -5.15 -4.41
N ILE A 6 -17.94 -5.79 -5.08
CA ILE A 6 -16.52 -5.41 -5.04
C ILE A 6 -16.33 -4.35 -6.12
N SER A 7 -16.25 -3.08 -5.70
CA SER A 7 -15.79 -2.00 -6.58
C SER A 7 -14.26 -2.02 -6.58
N PHE A 8 -13.67 -2.42 -7.71
CA PHE A 8 -12.24 -2.26 -7.93
C PHE A 8 -11.95 -0.78 -8.15
N CYS A 9 -11.22 -0.15 -7.23
CA CYS A 9 -10.68 1.18 -7.47
C CYS A 9 -9.45 1.02 -8.39
N PHE A 10 -9.68 1.01 -9.71
CA PHE A 10 -8.57 1.10 -10.65
C PHE A 10 -8.03 2.53 -10.55
N ALA A 11 -6.81 2.66 -10.03
CA ALA A 11 -6.12 3.95 -10.04
C ALA A 11 -5.86 4.34 -11.49
N GLU A 12 -6.43 5.46 -11.93
CA GLU A 12 -6.19 6.00 -13.26
C GLU A 12 -4.72 6.42 -13.40
N ILE A 13 -4.00 5.76 -14.31
CA ILE A 13 -2.61 6.11 -14.60
C ILE A 13 -2.60 7.24 -15.62
N TYR A 14 -2.47 8.48 -15.15
CA TYR A 14 -2.35 9.64 -16.04
C TYR A 14 -1.00 9.67 -16.74
N THR A 15 -1.05 9.83 -18.06
CA THR A 15 0.16 9.86 -18.88
C THR A 15 0.99 11.13 -18.66
N LYS A 16 2.29 11.02 -18.87
CA LYS A 16 3.22 12.16 -18.97
C LYS A 16 3.78 12.23 -20.39
N GLY A 17 3.96 13.43 -20.92
CA GLY A 17 4.38 13.62 -22.32
C GLY A 17 3.39 12.99 -23.32
N GLY A 18 3.90 12.38 -24.39
CA GLY A 18 3.07 11.74 -25.41
C GLY A 18 2.23 12.71 -26.25
N ASN A 19 1.21 12.18 -26.92
CA ASN A 19 0.29 12.94 -27.78
C ASN A 19 -1.16 12.94 -27.27
N SER A 20 -1.35 12.60 -26.00
CA SER A 20 -2.67 12.41 -25.37
C SER A 20 -2.97 13.41 -24.26
N LEU A 21 -2.17 14.48 -24.16
CA LEU A 21 -2.42 15.63 -23.27
C LEU A 21 -2.70 15.24 -21.80
N GLY A 22 -2.03 14.21 -21.29
CA GLY A 22 -2.18 13.75 -19.92
C GLY A 22 -3.43 12.90 -19.67
N LYS A 23 -4.16 12.47 -20.70
CA LYS A 23 -5.24 11.47 -20.56
C LYS A 23 -4.74 10.21 -19.81
N PRO A 24 -5.63 9.55 -19.05
CA PRO A 24 -5.29 8.30 -18.40
C PRO A 24 -5.05 7.16 -19.40
N CYS A 25 -4.23 6.20 -19.00
CA CYS A 25 -4.05 4.95 -19.72
C CYS A 25 -5.38 4.20 -19.83
N HIS A 26 -5.68 3.68 -21.02
CA HIS A 26 -6.82 2.83 -21.25
C HIS A 26 -6.37 1.37 -21.12
N PHE A 27 -6.77 0.70 -20.04
CA PHE A 27 -6.47 -0.73 -19.87
C PHE A 27 -7.73 -1.60 -20.03
N PRO A 28 -7.63 -2.75 -20.71
CA PRO A 28 -6.52 -3.13 -21.59
C PRO A 28 -6.50 -2.31 -22.90
N PHE A 29 -5.33 -2.21 -23.54
CA PHE A 29 -5.19 -1.66 -24.90
C PHE A 29 -4.50 -2.64 -25.84
N LYS A 30 -4.73 -2.50 -27.13
CA LYS A 30 -4.15 -3.32 -28.20
C LYS A 30 -3.03 -2.58 -28.92
N LEU A 31 -1.91 -3.25 -29.14
CA LEU A 31 -0.74 -2.78 -29.90
C LEU A 31 -0.15 -3.95 -30.70
N GLY A 32 0.02 -3.78 -32.01
CA GLY A 32 0.54 -4.80 -32.92
C GLY A 32 -0.28 -6.10 -32.87
N GLY A 33 -1.60 -6.00 -32.64
CA GLY A 33 -2.47 -7.17 -32.46
C GLY A 33 -2.39 -7.86 -31.08
N LYS A 34 -1.52 -7.40 -30.16
CA LYS A 34 -1.38 -7.94 -28.80
C LYS A 34 -2.06 -7.03 -27.78
N TRP A 35 -2.69 -7.62 -26.77
CA TRP A 35 -3.37 -6.89 -25.69
C TRP A 35 -2.44 -6.69 -24.48
N TYR A 36 -2.46 -5.50 -23.90
CA TYR A 36 -1.67 -5.08 -22.75
C TYR A 36 -2.58 -4.58 -21.64
N ALA A 37 -2.42 -5.13 -20.44
CA ALA A 37 -3.14 -4.74 -19.24
C ALA A 37 -2.30 -3.87 -18.27
N ASP A 38 -1.05 -3.58 -18.64
CA ASP A 38 -0.13 -2.69 -17.91
C ASP A 38 0.73 -1.92 -18.93
N CYS A 39 1.48 -0.94 -18.45
CA CYS A 39 2.46 -0.19 -19.25
C CYS A 39 3.49 -1.13 -19.88
N THR A 40 3.87 -0.84 -21.11
CA THR A 40 4.81 -1.66 -21.89
C THR A 40 6.01 -0.83 -22.36
N VAL A 41 7.12 -1.51 -22.64
CA VAL A 41 8.25 -0.94 -23.39
C VAL A 41 8.23 -1.35 -24.86
N ASP A 42 7.33 -2.29 -25.22
CA ASP A 42 7.21 -2.84 -26.57
C ASP A 42 6.94 -1.71 -27.58
N GLY A 43 7.59 -1.78 -28.74
CA GLY A 43 7.48 -0.75 -29.79
C GLY A 43 8.33 0.52 -29.57
N ARG A 44 9.16 0.58 -28.51
CA ARG A 44 10.11 1.69 -28.28
C ARG A 44 11.53 1.19 -28.04
N THR A 45 12.51 1.92 -28.58
CA THR A 45 13.95 1.61 -28.42
C THR A 45 14.57 2.16 -27.14
N GLU A 46 13.95 3.17 -26.50
CA GLU A 46 14.49 3.87 -25.33
C GLU A 46 14.15 3.21 -23.97
N GLY A 47 13.42 2.09 -23.97
CA GLY A 47 13.09 1.34 -22.74
C GLY A 47 12.15 2.06 -21.75
N GLN A 48 11.56 3.20 -22.14
CA GLN A 48 10.63 3.94 -21.30
C GLN A 48 9.20 3.34 -21.38
N LEU A 49 8.63 3.04 -20.21
CA LEU A 49 7.27 2.52 -20.08
C LEU A 49 6.23 3.52 -20.60
N TRP A 50 5.31 3.02 -21.41
CA TRP A 50 4.22 3.79 -21.99
C TRP A 50 2.92 2.98 -22.05
N CYS A 51 1.81 3.67 -22.27
CA CYS A 51 0.49 3.06 -22.46
C CYS A 51 -0.28 3.78 -23.56
N SER A 52 -1.25 3.10 -24.16
CA SER A 52 -2.26 3.79 -24.96
C SER A 52 -3.31 4.43 -24.06
N THR A 53 -3.84 5.57 -24.50
CA THR A 53 -5.00 6.21 -23.85
C THR A 53 -6.31 5.85 -24.53
N GLU A 54 -6.28 4.92 -25.48
CA GLU A 54 -7.43 4.41 -26.22
C GLU A 54 -7.36 2.87 -26.27
N LYS A 55 -8.47 2.22 -26.61
CA LYS A 55 -8.56 0.75 -26.62
C LYS A 55 -7.68 0.10 -27.70
N ASP A 56 -7.61 0.70 -28.89
CA ASP A 56 -6.81 0.18 -30.00
C ASP A 56 -5.78 1.24 -30.42
N TYR A 57 -4.53 1.02 -30.01
CA TYR A 57 -3.43 1.90 -30.38
C TYR A 57 -3.13 1.82 -31.88
N ASP A 58 -3.36 0.66 -32.50
CA ASP A 58 -3.04 0.44 -33.91
C ASP A 58 -3.91 1.33 -34.81
N THR A 59 -5.12 1.71 -34.36
CA THR A 59 -6.02 2.62 -35.07
C THR A 59 -5.85 4.07 -34.64
N GLU A 60 -5.78 4.34 -33.33
CA GLU A 60 -5.84 5.71 -32.79
C GLU A 60 -4.47 6.38 -32.67
N GLY A 61 -3.40 5.60 -32.48
CA GLY A 61 -2.04 6.10 -32.28
C GLY A 61 -1.88 7.03 -31.06
N LYS A 62 -2.83 7.01 -30.11
CA LYS A 62 -2.82 7.84 -28.90
C LYS A 62 -2.10 7.15 -27.76
N TRP A 63 -1.09 7.82 -27.22
CA TRP A 63 -0.24 7.30 -26.16
C TRP A 63 0.28 8.39 -25.23
N GLY A 64 0.84 7.95 -24.11
CA GLY A 64 1.78 8.74 -23.34
C GLY A 64 2.63 7.87 -22.42
N PHE A 65 3.63 8.48 -21.81
CA PHE A 65 4.52 7.74 -20.91
C PHE A 65 3.81 7.46 -19.61
N CYS A 66 3.97 6.24 -19.12
CA CYS A 66 3.56 5.95 -17.77
C CYS A 66 4.49 6.70 -16.81
N PRO A 67 3.98 7.20 -15.68
CA PRO A 67 4.85 7.54 -14.57
C PRO A 67 5.73 6.32 -14.28
N LYS A 68 7.02 6.55 -13.99
CA LYS A 68 7.89 5.47 -13.52
C LYS A 68 7.15 4.72 -12.41
N ARG A 69 7.35 3.41 -12.29
CA ARG A 69 6.90 2.64 -11.12
C ARG A 69 7.56 3.26 -9.89
N THR A 70 6.93 4.29 -9.34
CA THR A 70 7.32 4.88 -8.07
C THR A 70 6.83 3.85 -7.07
N VAL A 71 7.76 3.06 -6.54
CA VAL A 71 7.49 2.31 -5.33
C VAL A 71 7.02 3.36 -4.32
N PRO A 72 5.76 3.30 -3.85
CA PRO A 72 5.26 4.30 -2.92
C PRO A 72 6.04 4.20 -1.60
N VAL A 73 6.21 5.33 -0.93
CA VAL A 73 6.73 5.32 0.44
C VAL A 73 5.62 4.77 1.34
N PRO A 74 5.91 3.80 2.22
CA PRO A 74 4.90 3.26 3.11
C PRO A 74 4.36 4.35 4.05
N ASN A 75 3.06 4.35 4.30
CA ASN A 75 2.46 5.12 5.38
C ASN A 75 2.45 4.26 6.66
N ILE A 76 2.72 4.88 7.80
CA ILE A 76 2.74 4.24 9.11
C ILE A 76 1.67 4.85 10.00
N THR A 77 0.90 4.00 10.66
CA THR A 77 -0.09 4.42 11.66
C THR A 77 0.10 3.58 12.91
N VAL A 78 0.19 4.24 14.07
CA VAL A 78 0.38 3.58 15.36
C VAL A 78 -0.88 3.75 16.20
N PHE A 79 -1.47 2.63 16.58
CA PHE A 79 -2.64 2.59 17.46
C PHE A 79 -2.22 2.12 18.84
N ARG A 80 -2.79 2.72 19.88
CA ARG A 80 -2.59 2.28 21.27
C ARG A 80 -3.87 1.64 21.80
N GLN A 81 -3.75 0.48 22.44
CA GLN A 81 -4.86 -0.10 23.19
C GLN A 81 -5.08 0.67 24.50
N MET A 82 -6.34 0.94 24.85
CA MET A 82 -6.65 1.78 26.01
C MET A 82 -6.45 1.10 27.36
N GLU A 83 -6.62 -0.22 27.40
CA GLU A 83 -6.58 -1.01 28.65
C GLU A 83 -5.16 -1.41 29.04
N ASP A 84 -4.25 -1.54 28.07
CA ASP A 84 -2.86 -1.90 28.28
C ASP A 84 -1.94 -0.87 27.60
N ARG A 85 -1.27 -0.06 28.41
CA ARG A 85 -0.42 1.07 27.96
C ARG A 85 0.83 0.61 27.20
N GLU A 86 1.13 -0.69 27.20
CA GLU A 86 2.29 -1.28 26.53
C GLU A 86 1.93 -1.95 25.20
N HIS A 87 0.64 -2.22 24.95
CA HIS A 87 0.18 -2.83 23.70
C HIS A 87 -0.12 -1.78 22.63
N MET A 88 0.63 -1.88 21.53
CA MET A 88 0.51 -1.05 20.35
C MET A 88 0.22 -1.92 19.14
N ILE A 89 -0.59 -1.40 18.22
CA ILE A 89 -0.84 -2.01 16.92
C ILE A 89 -0.26 -1.07 15.88
N VAL A 90 0.69 -1.55 15.09
CA VAL A 90 1.32 -0.75 14.03
C VAL A 90 0.78 -1.25 12.70
N MET A 91 0.23 -0.33 11.91
CA MET A 91 -0.24 -0.60 10.56
C MET A 91 0.67 0.09 9.55
N CYS A 92 1.28 -0.71 8.68
CA CYS A 92 2.03 -0.21 7.54
C CYS A 92 1.15 -0.34 6.29
N SER A 93 0.90 0.77 5.60
CA SER A 93 0.22 0.81 4.30
C SER A 93 1.24 1.08 3.20
N PHE A 94 1.45 0.09 2.35
CA PHE A 94 2.48 0.09 1.31
C PHE A 94 1.96 0.53 -0.04
N GLY A 95 0.67 0.81 -0.20
CA GLY A 95 0.05 1.35 -1.42
C GLY A 95 0.03 0.43 -2.66
N LYS A 96 1.06 -0.38 -2.90
CA LYS A 96 1.10 -1.39 -3.97
C LYS A 96 2.07 -2.52 -3.65
N ARG A 97 1.62 -3.76 -3.86
CA ARG A 97 2.46 -4.97 -3.77
C ARG A 97 2.90 -5.43 -5.14
N PHE A 98 4.20 -5.54 -5.33
CA PHE A 98 4.79 -6.27 -6.44
C PHE A 98 5.14 -7.70 -6.01
N ILE A 99 5.31 -8.60 -6.97
CA ILE A 99 5.59 -10.02 -6.70
C ILE A 99 6.86 -10.18 -5.83
N GLU A 100 7.86 -9.34 -6.06
CA GLU A 100 9.14 -9.29 -5.34
C GLU A 100 9.12 -8.32 -4.13
N SER A 101 7.96 -7.77 -3.77
CA SER A 101 7.90 -6.86 -2.61
C SER A 101 8.07 -7.61 -1.30
N SER A 102 9.06 -7.20 -0.52
CA SER A 102 9.25 -7.58 0.87
C SER A 102 8.77 -6.43 1.78
N PHE A 103 8.03 -6.79 2.83
CA PHE A 103 7.47 -5.84 3.80
C PHE A 103 7.92 -6.21 5.19
N GLN A 104 8.57 -5.28 5.87
CA GLN A 104 9.14 -5.52 7.19
C GLN A 104 8.86 -4.33 8.12
N LEU A 105 8.70 -4.62 9.41
CA LEU A 105 8.70 -3.61 10.45
C LEU A 105 10.00 -3.74 11.24
N SER A 106 10.77 -2.66 11.29
CA SER A 106 11.91 -2.52 12.18
C SER A 106 11.54 -1.67 13.39
N LEU A 107 12.16 -1.98 14.53
CA LEU A 107 11.84 -1.45 15.84
C LEU A 107 13.10 -1.01 16.57
N LYS A 108 13.10 0.20 17.12
CA LYS A 108 14.19 0.75 17.93
C LYS A 108 13.64 1.28 19.26
N SER A 109 14.07 0.68 20.37
CA SER A 109 13.74 1.09 21.73
C SER A 109 14.94 0.86 22.65
N GLU A 110 15.04 1.64 23.72
CA GLU A 110 16.00 1.42 24.82
C GLU A 110 15.50 0.39 25.84
N HIS A 111 14.22 -0.01 25.74
CA HIS A 111 13.56 -0.95 26.64
C HIS A 111 13.28 -2.28 25.93
N ASN A 112 12.97 -3.30 26.72
CA ASN A 112 12.55 -4.60 26.19
C ASN A 112 11.22 -4.46 25.43
N TYR A 113 11.16 -5.08 24.26
CA TYR A 113 9.95 -5.13 23.46
C TYR A 113 9.74 -6.54 22.90
N THR A 114 8.49 -6.81 22.55
CA THR A 114 8.06 -8.04 21.90
C THR A 114 7.34 -7.67 20.63
N LEU A 115 7.80 -8.22 19.51
CA LEU A 115 7.19 -8.06 18.20
C LEU A 115 6.63 -9.41 17.77
N LYS A 116 5.33 -9.45 17.44
CA LYS A 116 4.75 -10.61 16.76
C LYS A 116 4.78 -10.38 15.25
N ASN A 117 5.06 -11.46 14.50
CA ASN A 117 5.11 -11.44 13.04
C ASN A 117 3.85 -10.81 12.43
N PRO A 118 3.99 -10.14 11.27
CA PRO A 118 2.88 -9.44 10.64
C PRO A 118 1.75 -10.39 10.26
N LEU A 119 0.54 -9.94 10.55
CA LEU A 119 -0.66 -10.43 9.89
C LEU A 119 -0.91 -9.49 8.70
N CYS A 120 -0.39 -9.85 7.53
CA CYS A 120 -0.67 -9.12 6.29
C CYS A 120 -2.02 -9.59 5.73
N TYR A 121 -3.05 -8.77 5.88
CA TYR A 121 -4.42 -9.09 5.47
C TYR A 121 -4.69 -8.79 4.00
N SER A 122 -3.88 -7.93 3.36
CA SER A 122 -3.94 -7.67 1.93
C SER A 122 -2.54 -7.55 1.32
N SER A 123 -2.48 -7.38 0.01
CA SER A 123 -1.26 -6.99 -0.69
C SER A 123 -0.67 -5.69 -0.12
N GLU A 124 -1.50 -4.77 0.35
CA GLU A 124 -1.10 -3.38 0.58
C GLU A 124 -0.97 -3.02 2.06
N ASN A 125 -1.51 -3.83 2.97
CA ASN A 125 -1.53 -3.48 4.40
C ASN A 125 -1.04 -4.66 5.26
N CYS A 126 -0.09 -4.37 6.14
CA CYS A 126 0.35 -5.31 7.18
C CYS A 126 0.15 -4.72 8.56
N VAL A 127 -0.32 -5.56 9.48
CA VAL A 127 -0.58 -5.20 10.88
C VAL A 127 0.38 -5.97 11.78
N PHE A 128 1.02 -5.25 12.69
CA PHE A 128 1.99 -5.77 13.65
C PHE A 128 1.49 -5.52 15.07
N GLU A 129 1.50 -6.56 15.90
CA GLU A 129 1.26 -6.43 17.35
C GLU A 129 2.59 -6.23 18.05
N VAL A 130 2.71 -5.13 18.79
CA VAL A 130 3.92 -4.77 19.53
C VAL A 130 3.57 -4.59 20.99
N LYS A 131 4.35 -5.21 21.88
CA LYS A 131 4.32 -4.93 23.30
C LYS A 131 5.66 -4.34 23.73
N GLY A 132 5.67 -3.16 24.30
CA GLY A 132 6.93 -2.54 24.75
C GLY A 132 6.72 -1.19 25.42
N SER A 133 7.76 -0.75 26.13
CA SER A 133 7.77 0.54 26.82
C SER A 133 8.15 1.69 25.87
N LEU A 134 7.65 2.88 26.20
CA LEU A 134 7.91 4.11 25.46
C LEU A 134 9.19 4.81 25.95
N PRO A 135 9.89 5.59 25.11
CA PRO A 135 9.60 5.84 23.69
C PRO A 135 10.05 4.68 22.78
N VAL A 136 9.36 4.54 21.65
CA VAL A 136 9.69 3.51 20.65
C VAL A 136 9.56 4.08 19.24
N SER A 137 10.55 3.81 18.40
CA SER A 137 10.55 4.17 16.99
C SER A 137 10.25 2.96 16.13
N PHE A 138 9.29 3.13 15.23
CA PHE A 138 8.87 2.12 14.27
C PHE A 138 9.30 2.54 12.87
N THR A 139 9.79 1.61 12.06
CA THR A 139 10.13 1.85 10.65
C THR A 139 9.50 0.80 9.76
N CYS A 140 8.52 1.20 8.95
CA CYS A 140 8.00 0.37 7.86
C CYS A 140 9.01 0.39 6.71
N VAL A 141 9.43 -0.80 6.27
CA VAL A 141 10.35 -0.99 5.15
C VAL A 141 9.62 -1.69 4.02
N HIS A 142 9.58 -1.04 2.86
CA HIS A 142 9.14 -1.63 1.60
C HIS A 142 10.37 -1.83 0.72
N GLU A 143 10.74 -3.08 0.50
CA GLU A 143 11.84 -3.44 -0.37
C GLU A 143 11.33 -4.17 -1.61
N THR A 144 11.98 -3.88 -2.72
CA THR A 144 11.80 -4.52 -4.02
C THR A 144 13.20 -4.72 -4.61
N ASP A 145 13.33 -5.54 -5.65
CA ASP A 145 14.63 -5.87 -6.27
C ASP A 145 15.46 -4.67 -6.74
N SER A 146 14.86 -3.48 -6.84
CA SER A 146 15.54 -2.25 -7.30
C SER A 146 15.44 -1.05 -6.34
N VAL A 147 14.54 -1.09 -5.35
CA VAL A 147 14.24 0.09 -4.50
C VAL A 147 13.88 -0.35 -3.08
N VAL A 148 14.44 0.36 -2.09
CA VAL A 148 14.09 0.24 -0.67
C VAL A 148 13.55 1.57 -0.16
N ASN A 149 12.26 1.62 0.14
CA ASN A 149 11.61 2.77 0.77
C ASN A 149 11.42 2.52 2.26
N ARG A 150 11.59 3.58 3.05
CA ARG A 150 11.47 3.53 4.52
C ARG A 150 10.62 4.70 4.99
N GLN A 151 9.73 4.43 5.94
CA GLN A 151 9.01 5.47 6.68
C GLN A 151 9.08 5.15 8.16
N SER A 152 9.46 6.14 8.97
CA SER A 152 9.59 5.97 10.41
C SER A 152 8.67 6.91 11.17
N GLU A 153 8.13 6.41 12.27
CA GLU A 153 7.35 7.19 13.25
C GLU A 153 7.88 6.89 14.64
N THR A 154 8.10 7.93 15.45
CA THR A 154 8.55 7.78 16.83
C THR A 154 7.43 8.12 17.78
N TYR A 155 7.04 7.15 18.60
CA TYR A 155 5.97 7.33 19.56
C TYR A 155 6.54 7.69 20.95
N THR A 156 6.35 8.94 21.34
CA THR A 156 6.76 9.51 22.64
C THR A 156 5.52 10.04 23.39
N TYR A 157 4.76 9.15 24.04
CA TYR A 157 3.59 9.44 24.89
C TYR A 157 2.92 10.84 24.77
N SER A 158 1.78 10.92 24.09
CA SER A 158 0.98 12.16 23.97
C SER A 158 -0.29 12.11 24.85
N PRO A 159 -0.50 13.04 25.80
CA PRO A 159 -1.70 13.07 26.65
C PRO A 159 -3.01 13.49 25.96
N SER A 160 -2.96 13.98 24.71
CA SER A 160 -4.03 14.76 24.06
C SER A 160 -4.69 14.10 22.84
N GLY A 161 -4.81 12.76 22.81
CA GLY A 161 -5.43 12.03 21.70
C GLY A 161 -6.95 12.22 21.64
N LYS A 162 -7.51 12.48 20.44
CA LYS A 162 -8.96 12.44 20.19
C LYS A 162 -9.45 10.98 20.25
N THR A 163 -10.47 10.70 21.05
CA THR A 163 -11.12 9.38 21.11
C THR A 163 -11.98 9.15 19.88
N CYS A 164 -11.57 8.23 19.01
CA CYS A 164 -12.44 7.62 18.01
C CYS A 164 -12.40 6.10 18.23
N GLY A 165 -13.56 5.48 18.44
CA GLY A 165 -13.66 4.02 18.53
C GLY A 165 -13.69 3.41 17.14
N TYR A 166 -12.78 2.49 16.84
CA TYR A 166 -12.74 1.76 15.57
C TYR A 166 -12.97 0.28 15.85
N THR A 167 -13.89 -0.34 15.10
CA THR A 167 -14.05 -1.80 15.10
C THR A 167 -13.31 -2.36 13.90
N VAL A 168 -12.19 -3.04 14.12
CA VAL A 168 -11.41 -3.68 13.05
C VAL A 168 -11.97 -5.08 12.82
N TYR A 169 -12.60 -5.31 11.66
CA TYR A 169 -13.07 -6.64 11.25
C TYR A 169 -12.00 -7.33 10.42
N ILE A 170 -11.44 -8.40 10.96
CA ILE A 170 -10.38 -9.18 10.32
C ILE A 170 -10.98 -10.50 9.85
N TYR A 171 -11.12 -10.66 8.53
CA TYR A 171 -11.61 -11.89 7.91
C TYR A 171 -10.43 -12.69 7.36
N CYS A 172 -10.29 -13.95 7.79
CA CYS A 172 -9.29 -14.86 7.27
C CYS A 172 -9.99 -16.15 6.80
N ASN A 173 -9.85 -16.51 5.53
CA ASN A 173 -10.38 -17.77 4.95
C ASN A 173 -11.82 -18.11 5.37
N ALA A 174 -12.75 -17.15 5.19
CA ALA A 174 -14.18 -17.33 5.47
C ALA A 174 -14.55 -17.66 6.94
N HIS A 175 -13.61 -17.62 7.88
CA HIS A 175 -13.92 -17.62 9.31
C HIS A 175 -13.82 -16.21 9.90
N LEU A 176 -14.88 -15.81 10.60
CA LEU A 176 -14.99 -14.52 11.28
C LEU A 176 -14.24 -14.62 12.62
N ILE A 177 -13.00 -14.13 12.67
CA ILE A 177 -12.32 -13.93 13.95
C ILE A 177 -12.77 -12.57 14.48
N LYS A 178 -13.88 -12.56 15.22
CA LYS A 178 -14.37 -11.35 15.89
C LYS A 178 -13.39 -11.02 17.02
N ARG A 179 -12.59 -9.96 16.88
CA ARG A 179 -11.96 -9.30 18.02
C ARG A 179 -12.32 -7.83 17.99
N GLU A 180 -13.14 -7.42 18.97
CA GLU A 180 -13.38 -6.01 19.26
C GLU A 180 -12.14 -5.44 19.96
N TYR A 181 -11.57 -4.37 19.41
CA TYR A 181 -10.50 -3.62 20.05
C TYR A 181 -10.93 -2.17 20.18
N ASN A 182 -11.00 -1.67 21.41
CA ASN A 182 -11.15 -0.23 21.66
C ASN A 182 -9.76 0.43 21.53
N VAL A 183 -9.48 1.00 20.37
CA VAL A 183 -8.20 1.65 20.05
C VAL A 183 -8.35 3.16 19.90
N ASN A 184 -7.35 3.92 20.36
CA ASN A 184 -7.22 5.35 20.05
C ASN A 184 -6.36 5.53 18.80
N VAL A 185 -6.82 6.38 17.88
CA VAL A 185 -6.07 6.85 16.71
C VAL A 185 -5.60 8.27 17.01
N ILE A 186 -4.29 8.50 16.92
CA ILE A 186 -3.68 9.81 17.16
C ILE A 186 -2.89 10.19 15.91
#